data_AF-A0A1G3LWE8-F1
#
_entry.id   AF-A0A1G3LWE8-F1
#
_cell.length_a   1.000
_cell.length_b   1.000
_cell.length_c   1.000
_cell.angle_alpha   90.00
_cell.angle_beta   90.00
_cell.angle_gamma   90.00
#
_symmetry.space_group_name_H-M   'P 1'
#
loop_
_entity.id
_entity.type
_entity.pdbx_description
1 polymer ?
#
loop_
_entity_poly.entity_id
_entity_poly.type
_entity_poly.pdbx_seq_one_letter_code
_entity_poly.pdbx_strand_id
1 'polypeptide(L)'
;MGSQERKASIELPVKVVLTDLGTTYFIKNNKKLRKFKLADNVEEYGILLEHFTPSSLQRMMLIDYVSKIELSESEFVKIRQEVMDISKLITYSMMYRQYDAYIFQRVLASDVIKNWNRKNPANTIDEKTKINDTYLLNANLEKEKEIEEIKRSILAPMYTYINRNSNLLPEEKNIQLLLSEKFLNTLRAFSWFIIAKFKGADGYDTLIKDIRTSLAEYMEKAKIAEYVALNVMELSANAENNNLKREAKTIFKGAVDMNAVLFDPNVRRQVLESLKRKGELVSISWKLGSRGSSIGTQGKLQITIYNKESEYQKIKESFDEKKHADLKKRTLQDFYKELPEGESNTDLGLYYLSYLSEACEKVNVKFESFVSQVSGSDLIVVTMAINL
;
A
#
# COMPACT_ATOMS: atom_id res chain seq x y z
N MET A 1 -22.22 -16.44 -6.06
CA MET A 1 -20.82 -16.86 -6.35
C MET A 1 -20.10 -16.93 -5.02
N GLY A 2 -19.34 -18.01 -4.80
CA GLY A 2 -18.96 -18.50 -3.47
C GLY A 2 -18.15 -17.51 -2.62
N SER A 3 -18.44 -17.52 -1.32
CA SER A 3 -17.60 -16.93 -0.28
C SER A 3 -16.20 -17.54 -0.38
N GLN A 4 -15.26 -16.83 -1.01
CA GLN A 4 -13.84 -17.18 -0.87
C GLN A 4 -13.50 -17.08 0.63
N GLU A 5 -13.22 -18.23 1.25
CA GLU A 5 -12.58 -18.26 2.55
C GLU A 5 -11.34 -17.35 2.49
N ARG A 6 -11.27 -16.36 3.38
CA ARG A 6 -10.07 -15.53 3.51
C ARG A 6 -8.91 -16.48 3.82
N LYS A 7 -7.99 -16.66 2.86
CA LYS A 7 -6.78 -17.47 3.08
C LYS A 7 -6.10 -16.95 4.36
N ALA A 8 -5.90 -17.84 5.33
CA ALA A 8 -5.29 -17.50 6.61
C ALA A 8 -3.82 -17.04 6.46
N SER A 9 -3.20 -17.39 5.33
CA SER A 9 -1.80 -17.15 4.98
C SER A 9 -1.72 -16.67 3.52
N ILE A 10 -0.81 -15.74 3.24
CA ILE A 10 -0.38 -15.39 1.89
C ILE A 10 0.83 -16.27 1.57
N GLU A 11 0.70 -17.08 0.51
CA GLU A 11 1.73 -17.98 -0.01
C GLU A 11 2.56 -17.26 -1.08
N LEU A 12 3.34 -16.26 -0.65
CA LEU A 12 4.12 -15.41 -1.53
C LEU A 12 5.50 -15.13 -0.93
N PRO A 13 6.59 -15.61 -1.53
CA PRO A 13 7.94 -15.37 -1.03
C PRO A 13 8.32 -13.91 -1.19
N VAL A 14 8.54 -13.21 -0.08
CA VAL A 14 8.91 -11.79 -0.07
C VAL A 14 10.13 -11.50 0.80
N LYS A 15 11.02 -10.65 0.29
CA LYS A 15 12.13 -10.10 1.07
C LYS A 15 11.60 -8.89 1.85
N VAL A 16 11.68 -8.95 3.18
CA VAL A 16 11.27 -7.86 4.06
C VAL A 16 12.52 -7.21 4.63
N VAL A 17 12.84 -6.01 4.16
CA VAL A 17 13.93 -5.19 4.66
C VAL A 17 13.47 -4.44 5.91
N LEU A 18 14.34 -4.43 6.92
CA LEU A 18 14.03 -3.86 8.22
C LEU A 18 14.55 -2.43 8.36
N THR A 19 13.89 -1.64 9.20
CA THR A 19 14.45 -0.39 9.73
C THR A 19 15.52 -0.68 10.79
N ASP A 20 16.21 0.34 11.29
CA ASP A 20 17.14 0.21 12.43
C ASP A 20 16.43 -0.32 13.68
N LEU A 21 15.19 0.14 13.91
CA LEU A 21 14.34 -0.31 15.01
C LEU A 21 13.98 -1.79 14.85
N GLY A 22 13.55 -2.19 13.65
CA GLY A 22 13.24 -3.59 13.34
C GLY A 22 14.47 -4.49 13.48
N THR A 23 15.60 -4.07 12.91
CA THR A 23 16.89 -4.77 13.02
C THR A 23 17.29 -5.00 14.46
N THR A 24 17.24 -3.96 15.29
CA THR A 24 17.55 -4.04 16.72
C THR A 24 16.63 -5.01 17.45
N TYR A 25 15.32 -4.97 17.17
CA TYR A 25 14.36 -5.89 17.77
C TYR A 25 14.65 -7.34 17.40
N PHE A 26 14.88 -7.64 16.12
CA PHE A 26 15.13 -9.01 15.66
C PHE A 26 16.45 -9.57 16.22
N ILE A 27 17.51 -8.76 16.27
CA ILE A 27 18.80 -9.16 16.88
C ILE A 27 18.62 -9.45 18.37
N LYS A 28 17.95 -8.57 19.13
CA LYS A 28 17.69 -8.78 20.56
C LYS A 28 16.87 -10.04 20.85
N ASN A 29 16.04 -10.46 19.90
CA ASN A 29 15.22 -11.67 20.00
C ASN A 29 15.87 -12.89 19.33
N ASN A 30 17.19 -12.88 19.13
CA ASN A 30 17.99 -13.97 18.56
C ASN A 30 17.48 -14.47 17.18
N LYS A 31 16.90 -13.57 16.37
CA LYS A 31 16.50 -13.89 15.00
C LYS A 31 17.64 -13.55 14.04
N LYS A 32 18.05 -14.53 13.23
CA LYS A 32 19.07 -14.33 12.19
C LYS A 32 18.53 -13.46 11.07
N LEU A 33 19.25 -12.39 10.76
CA LEU A 33 18.98 -11.55 9.60
C LEU A 33 19.76 -12.08 8.39
N ARG A 34 19.17 -11.89 7.21
CA ARG A 34 19.81 -12.19 5.92
C ARG A 34 20.22 -10.88 5.26
N LYS A 35 21.36 -10.90 4.58
CA LYS A 35 21.78 -9.83 3.69
C LYS A 35 21.24 -10.16 2.30
N PHE A 36 20.42 -9.27 1.75
CA PHE A 36 19.85 -9.40 0.42
C PHE A 36 20.54 -8.47 -0.55
N LYS A 37 20.84 -8.96 -1.76
CA LYS A 37 21.06 -8.10 -2.92
C LYS A 37 19.70 -7.88 -3.59
N LEU A 38 19.26 -6.63 -3.64
CA LEU A 38 17.97 -6.23 -4.19
C LEU A 38 18.06 -5.97 -5.70
N ALA A 39 16.91 -5.72 -6.34
CA ALA A 39 16.84 -5.51 -7.79
C ALA A 39 17.65 -4.29 -8.28
N ASP A 40 17.77 -3.27 -7.44
CA ASP A 40 18.61 -2.07 -7.66
C ASP A 40 20.11 -2.30 -7.38
N ASN A 41 20.52 -3.55 -7.15
CA ASN A 41 21.86 -3.98 -6.71
C ASN A 41 22.30 -3.44 -5.34
N VAL A 42 21.42 -2.81 -4.57
CA VAL A 42 21.73 -2.39 -3.20
C VAL A 42 21.66 -3.58 -2.26
N GLU A 43 22.59 -3.64 -1.32
CA GLU A 43 22.59 -4.66 -0.27
C GLU A 43 21.90 -4.14 0.99
N GLU A 44 20.85 -4.84 1.45
CA GLU A 44 20.13 -4.48 2.67
C GLU A 44 19.89 -5.70 3.57
N TYR A 45 19.67 -5.45 4.87
CA TYR A 45 19.41 -6.49 5.85
C TYR A 45 17.92 -6.69 6.10
N GLY A 46 17.50 -7.95 6.22
CA GLY A 46 16.11 -8.27 6.43
C GLY A 46 15.82 -9.73 6.74
N ILE A 47 14.57 -10.12 6.53
CA ILE A 47 14.07 -11.48 6.65
C ILE A 47 13.39 -11.91 5.36
N LEU A 48 13.47 -13.20 5.03
CA LEU A 48 12.72 -13.79 3.93
C LEU A 48 11.46 -14.43 4.53
N LEU A 49 10.29 -14.06 4.04
CA LEU A 49 9.02 -14.69 4.39
C LEU A 49 8.57 -15.52 3.20
N GLU A 50 8.61 -16.85 3.32
CA GLU A 50 8.09 -17.76 2.27
C GLU A 50 6.55 -17.73 2.25
N HIS A 51 5.96 -17.67 3.44
CA HIS A 51 4.53 -17.53 3.68
C HIS A 51 4.33 -16.68 4.94
N PHE A 52 3.22 -15.96 5.04
CA PHE A 52 2.95 -15.09 6.19
C PHE A 52 1.46 -14.81 6.38
N THR A 53 1.07 -14.56 7.64
CA THR A 53 -0.27 -14.04 7.91
C THR A 53 -0.31 -12.53 7.66
N PRO A 54 -1.34 -11.99 6.98
CA PRO A 54 -1.43 -10.56 6.71
C PRO A 54 -1.32 -9.69 7.96
N SER A 55 -1.89 -10.15 9.08
CA SER A 55 -1.87 -9.44 10.36
C SER A 55 -0.45 -9.29 10.94
N SER A 56 0.42 -10.29 10.75
CA SER A 56 1.80 -10.25 11.26
C SER A 56 2.63 -9.21 10.52
N LEU A 57 2.60 -9.25 9.18
CA LEU A 57 3.33 -8.28 8.36
C LEU A 57 2.80 -6.86 8.56
N GLN A 58 1.47 -6.71 8.61
CA GLN A 58 0.84 -5.42 8.94
C GLN A 58 1.31 -4.88 10.29
N ARG A 59 1.32 -5.71 11.34
CA ARG A 59 1.80 -5.27 12.66
C ARG A 59 3.23 -4.75 12.58
N MET A 60 4.13 -5.47 11.90
CA MET A 60 5.51 -5.04 11.69
C MET A 60 5.61 -3.69 10.96
N MET A 61 4.77 -3.46 9.95
CA MET A 61 4.71 -2.17 9.26
C MET A 61 4.19 -1.04 10.17
N LEU A 62 3.13 -1.29 10.95
CA LEU A 62 2.51 -0.30 11.83
C LEU A 62 3.46 0.20 12.93
N ILE A 63 4.32 -0.68 13.47
CA ILE A 63 5.33 -0.37 14.49
C ILE A 63 6.69 0.06 13.90
N ASP A 64 6.74 0.37 12.60
CA ASP A 64 7.93 0.88 11.89
C ASP A 64 9.13 -0.08 11.88
N TYR A 65 8.90 -1.39 11.86
CA TYR A 65 9.99 -2.38 11.73
C TYR A 65 10.38 -2.63 10.28
N VAL A 66 9.49 -2.35 9.33
CA VAL A 66 9.68 -2.64 7.90
C VAL A 66 9.94 -1.34 7.15
N SER A 67 11.02 -1.29 6.38
CA SER A 67 11.38 -0.16 5.51
C SER A 67 11.05 -0.43 4.04
N LYS A 68 11.20 -1.67 3.59
CA LYS A 68 10.95 -2.08 2.19
C LYS A 68 10.50 -3.53 2.14
N ILE A 69 9.61 -3.84 1.20
CA ILE A 69 9.22 -5.21 0.83
C ILE A 69 9.55 -5.38 -0.65
N GLU A 70 10.25 -6.45 -1.02
CA GLU A 70 10.57 -6.77 -2.41
C GLU A 70 10.07 -8.18 -2.76
N LEU A 71 9.44 -8.29 -3.92
CA LEU A 71 9.01 -9.52 -4.57
C LEU A 71 9.70 -9.61 -5.93
N SER A 72 10.22 -10.77 -6.29
CA SER A 72 10.78 -11.02 -7.62
C SER A 72 10.20 -12.31 -8.17
N GLU A 73 9.60 -12.26 -9.37
CA GLU A 73 9.01 -13.44 -10.00
C GLU A 73 9.09 -13.32 -11.54
N SER A 74 8.94 -14.44 -12.21
CA SER A 74 8.91 -14.57 -13.68
C SER A 74 7.49 -14.62 -14.24
N GLU A 75 6.50 -14.93 -13.41
CA GLU A 75 5.11 -15.17 -13.79
C GLU A 75 4.15 -14.60 -12.74
N PHE A 76 3.86 -13.30 -12.85
CA PHE A 76 2.95 -12.57 -11.98
C PHE A 76 1.50 -12.97 -12.18
N VAL A 77 1.10 -13.38 -13.39
CA VAL A 77 -0.27 -13.82 -13.68
C VAL A 77 -0.72 -14.96 -12.76
N LYS A 78 0.18 -15.87 -12.38
CA LYS A 78 -0.12 -17.00 -11.47
C LYS A 78 -0.33 -16.58 -10.02
N ILE A 79 0.31 -15.50 -9.60
CA ILE A 79 0.27 -14.97 -8.21
C ILE A 79 -0.53 -13.67 -8.13
N ARG A 80 -1.44 -13.45 -9.10
CA ARG A 80 -2.19 -12.20 -9.25
C ARG A 80 -2.89 -11.77 -7.96
N GLN A 81 -3.60 -12.70 -7.33
CA GLN A 81 -4.37 -12.40 -6.13
C GLN A 81 -3.43 -12.03 -4.97
N GLU A 82 -2.35 -12.78 -4.78
CA GLU A 82 -1.37 -12.57 -3.73
C GLU A 82 -0.64 -11.21 -3.89
N VAL A 83 -0.32 -10.81 -5.13
CA VAL A 83 0.28 -9.51 -5.46
C VAL A 83 -0.68 -8.35 -5.19
N MET A 84 -1.97 -8.53 -5.53
CA MET A 84 -2.99 -7.54 -5.22
C MET A 84 -3.20 -7.43 -3.70
N ASP A 85 -3.29 -8.55 -3.00
CA ASP A 85 -3.54 -8.59 -1.55
C ASP A 85 -2.39 -7.95 -0.76
N ILE A 86 -1.13 -8.23 -1.12
CA ILE A 86 0.02 -7.59 -0.47
C ILE A 86 0.07 -6.09 -0.76
N SER A 87 -0.26 -5.67 -1.99
CA SER A 87 -0.31 -4.24 -2.36
C SER A 87 -1.37 -3.50 -1.55
N LYS A 88 -2.57 -4.08 -1.39
CA LYS A 88 -3.64 -3.54 -0.53
C LYS A 88 -3.18 -3.50 0.93
N LEU A 89 -2.59 -4.59 1.43
CA LEU A 89 -2.12 -4.69 2.81
C LEU A 89 -1.12 -3.57 3.14
N ILE A 90 -0.14 -3.34 2.28
CA ILE A 90 0.88 -2.29 2.46
C ILE A 90 0.22 -0.91 2.41
N THR A 91 -0.63 -0.66 1.41
CA THR A 91 -1.30 0.63 1.23
C THR A 91 -2.20 0.98 2.41
N TYR A 92 -3.04 0.05 2.88
CA TYR A 92 -3.86 0.24 4.07
C TYR A 92 -3.01 0.46 5.33
N SER A 93 -1.90 -0.27 5.48
CA SER A 93 -1.01 -0.10 6.64
C SER A 93 -0.38 1.28 6.69
N MET A 94 -0.04 1.85 5.53
CA MET A 94 0.41 3.24 5.40
C MET A 94 -0.70 4.23 5.79
N MET A 95 -1.91 4.03 5.29
CA MET A 95 -3.06 4.88 5.64
C MET A 95 -3.38 4.85 7.15
N TYR A 96 -3.31 3.67 7.79
CA TYR A 96 -3.53 3.57 9.23
C TYR A 96 -2.46 4.30 10.05
N ARG A 97 -1.18 4.20 9.66
CA ARG A 97 -0.08 4.95 10.31
C ARG A 97 -0.30 6.46 10.22
N GLN A 98 -0.71 6.92 9.04
CA GLN A 98 -0.92 8.34 8.83
C GLN A 98 -2.16 8.85 9.55
N TYR A 99 -3.25 8.06 9.54
CA TYR A 99 -4.46 8.37 10.31
C TYR A 99 -4.16 8.48 11.79
N ASP A 100 -3.41 7.53 12.37
CA ASP A 100 -2.96 7.60 13.76
C ASP A 100 -2.16 8.88 14.06
N ALA A 101 -1.18 9.21 13.20
CA ALA A 101 -0.41 10.44 13.37
C ALA A 101 -1.28 11.70 13.27
N TYR A 102 -2.19 11.75 12.30
CA TYR A 102 -3.09 12.88 12.07
C TYR A 102 -4.06 13.08 13.24
N ILE A 103 -4.71 12.01 13.70
CA ILE A 103 -5.60 12.06 14.86
C ILE A 103 -4.85 12.45 16.12
N PHE A 104 -3.64 11.93 16.34
CA PHE A 104 -2.83 12.32 17.49
C PHE A 104 -2.55 13.83 17.50
N GLN A 105 -2.21 14.41 16.36
CA GLN A 105 -2.03 15.86 16.22
C GLN A 105 -3.31 16.65 16.52
N ARG A 106 -4.45 16.19 15.98
CA ARG A 106 -5.77 16.80 16.24
C ARG A 106 -6.15 16.75 17.72
N VAL A 107 -5.87 15.63 18.38
CA VAL A 107 -6.10 15.44 19.82
C VAL A 107 -5.26 16.43 20.63
N LEU A 108 -3.96 16.56 20.35
CA LEU A 108 -3.07 17.50 21.04
C LEU A 108 -3.44 18.97 20.78
N ALA A 109 -3.88 19.30 19.56
CA ALA A 109 -4.29 20.64 19.18
C ALA A 109 -5.73 21.02 19.61
N SER A 110 -6.47 20.09 20.23
CA SER A 110 -7.84 20.29 20.64
C SER A 110 -7.97 21.31 21.78
N ASP A 111 -9.14 21.95 21.87
CA ASP A 111 -9.41 22.91 22.95
C ASP A 111 -9.40 22.25 24.33
N VAL A 112 -9.73 20.95 24.39
CA VAL A 112 -9.60 20.12 25.59
C VAL A 112 -8.17 20.15 26.13
N ILE A 113 -7.18 19.84 25.28
CA ILE A 113 -5.77 19.82 25.69
C ILE A 113 -5.24 21.24 25.94
N LYS A 114 -5.61 22.22 25.11
CA LYS A 114 -5.23 23.62 25.35
C LYS A 114 -5.72 24.12 26.71
N ASN A 115 -6.97 23.81 27.08
CA ASN A 115 -7.55 24.20 28.35
C ASN A 115 -6.90 23.46 29.53
N TRP A 116 -6.58 22.16 29.38
CA TRP A 116 -5.81 21.42 30.36
C TRP A 116 -4.43 22.03 30.60
N ASN A 117 -3.68 22.32 29.53
CA ASN A 117 -2.32 22.86 29.59
C ASN A 117 -2.31 24.25 30.24
N ARG A 118 -3.32 25.09 29.97
CA ARG A 118 -3.49 26.39 30.65
C ARG A 118 -3.68 26.25 32.16
N LYS A 119 -4.46 25.25 32.59
CA LYS A 119 -4.72 24.97 34.03
C LYS A 119 -3.56 24.22 34.71
N ASN A 120 -2.72 23.52 33.95
CA ASN A 120 -1.66 22.65 34.46
C ASN A 120 -0.30 22.93 33.77
N PRO A 121 0.27 24.15 33.92
CA PRO A 121 1.49 24.54 33.20
C PRO A 121 2.72 23.72 33.57
N ALA A 122 2.75 23.08 34.74
CA ALA A 122 3.85 22.19 35.15
C ALA A 122 3.77 20.78 34.54
N ASN A 123 2.58 20.38 34.05
CA ASN A 123 2.30 19.03 33.55
C ASN A 123 1.57 19.11 32.20
N THR A 124 2.17 19.83 31.25
CA THR A 124 1.61 20.01 29.91
C THR A 124 1.62 18.71 29.13
N ILE A 125 0.57 18.50 28.35
CA ILE A 125 0.43 17.40 27.40
C ILE A 125 0.74 17.95 26.00
N ASP A 126 1.77 17.39 25.37
CA ASP A 126 2.28 17.75 24.05
C ASP A 126 2.93 16.54 23.33
N GLU A 127 3.54 16.76 22.17
CA GLU A 127 4.23 15.71 21.40
C GLU A 127 5.44 15.11 22.12
N LYS A 128 6.06 15.86 23.05
CA LYS A 128 7.25 15.45 23.79
C LYS A 128 6.90 14.69 25.06
N THR A 129 5.62 14.65 25.42
CA THR A 129 5.12 13.96 26.60
C THR A 129 5.39 12.47 26.48
N LYS A 130 6.30 11.97 27.31
CA LYS A 130 6.63 10.55 27.41
C LYS A 130 5.84 9.93 28.55
N ILE A 131 4.98 8.98 28.22
CA ILE A 131 4.26 8.17 29.20
C ILE A 131 4.71 6.73 29.03
N ASN A 132 4.83 6.02 30.15
CA ASN A 132 5.15 4.61 30.14
C ASN A 132 4.06 3.81 29.39
N ASP A 133 4.45 3.00 28.39
CA ASP A 133 3.51 2.25 27.55
C ASP A 133 2.69 1.24 28.36
N THR A 134 3.29 0.58 29.35
CA THR A 134 2.58 -0.37 30.23
C THR A 134 1.50 0.34 31.04
N TYR A 135 1.80 1.52 31.56
CA TYR A 135 0.82 2.35 32.25
C TYR A 135 -0.33 2.76 31.32
N LEU A 136 -0.05 3.23 30.10
CA LEU A 136 -1.08 3.61 29.13
C LEU A 136 -1.98 2.43 28.76
N LEU A 137 -1.40 1.26 28.55
CA LEU A 137 -2.16 0.05 28.24
C LEU A 137 -3.09 -0.32 29.39
N ASN A 138 -2.59 -0.33 30.63
CA ASN A 138 -3.41 -0.63 31.81
C ASN A 138 -4.53 0.40 32.02
N ALA A 139 -4.23 1.70 31.90
CA ALA A 139 -5.22 2.75 32.04
C ALA A 139 -6.32 2.66 30.97
N ASN A 140 -5.98 2.27 29.74
CA ASN A 140 -6.97 2.04 28.69
C ASN A 140 -7.79 0.77 28.93
N LEU A 141 -7.19 -0.29 29.48
CA LEU A 141 -7.93 -1.51 29.85
C LEU A 141 -8.94 -1.23 30.96
N GLU A 142 -8.57 -0.44 31.97
CA GLU A 142 -9.49 0.01 33.03
C GLU A 142 -10.70 0.80 32.46
N LYS A 143 -10.49 1.52 31.35
CA LYS A 143 -11.50 2.31 30.64
C LYS A 143 -12.06 1.64 29.38
N GLU A 144 -11.87 0.33 29.18
CA GLU A 144 -12.19 -0.35 27.92
C GLU A 144 -13.65 -0.14 27.50
N LYS A 145 -14.60 -0.31 28.43
CA LYS A 145 -16.04 -0.10 28.16
C LYS A 145 -16.34 1.33 27.70
N GLU A 146 -15.73 2.32 28.35
CA GLU A 146 -15.90 3.73 28.01
C GLU A 146 -15.32 4.04 26.62
N ILE A 147 -14.14 3.48 26.30
CA ILE A 147 -13.51 3.61 24.99
C ILE A 147 -14.40 2.99 23.91
N GLU A 148 -14.96 1.80 24.14
CA GLU A 148 -15.85 1.15 23.18
C GLU A 148 -17.15 1.93 22.95
N GLU A 149 -17.72 2.55 23.98
CA GLU A 149 -18.84 3.49 23.82
C GLU A 149 -18.48 4.70 22.97
N ILE A 150 -17.30 5.29 23.20
CA ILE A 150 -16.81 6.44 22.43
C ILE A 150 -16.63 6.02 20.96
N LYS A 151 -15.98 4.88 20.69
CA LYS A 151 -15.84 4.33 19.33
C LYS A 151 -17.19 4.16 18.65
N ARG A 152 -18.18 3.55 19.32
CA ARG A 152 -19.54 3.39 18.79
C ARG A 152 -20.17 4.73 18.46
N SER A 153 -19.99 5.77 19.29
CA SER A 153 -20.51 7.11 19.03
C SER A 153 -19.86 7.79 17.81
N ILE A 154 -18.58 7.51 17.55
CA ILE A 154 -17.86 7.98 16.36
C ILE A 154 -18.39 7.26 15.12
N LEU A 155 -18.53 5.93 15.20
CA LEU A 155 -18.89 5.04 14.09
C LEU A 155 -20.36 5.10 13.69
N ALA A 156 -21.29 5.31 14.62
CA ALA A 156 -22.74 5.19 14.37
C ALA A 156 -23.27 6.03 13.18
N PRO A 157 -22.87 7.31 13.01
CA PRO A 157 -23.32 8.09 11.85
C PRO A 157 -22.80 7.53 10.52
N MET A 158 -21.56 7.05 10.51
CA MET A 158 -20.94 6.45 9.33
C MET A 158 -21.57 5.08 9.01
N TYR A 159 -21.90 4.28 10.01
CA TYR A 159 -22.61 3.01 9.80
C TYR A 159 -23.98 3.25 9.18
N THR A 160 -24.68 4.27 9.66
CA THR A 160 -25.96 4.68 9.10
C THR A 160 -25.81 5.12 7.65
N TYR A 161 -24.78 5.91 7.33
CA TYR A 161 -24.47 6.33 5.97
C TYR A 161 -24.15 5.15 5.04
N ILE A 162 -23.27 4.24 5.44
CA ILE A 162 -22.86 3.05 4.67
C ILE A 162 -24.07 2.14 4.41
N ASN A 163 -24.85 1.84 5.45
CA ASN A 163 -25.99 0.92 5.34
C ASN A 163 -27.10 1.47 4.44
N ARG A 164 -27.32 2.79 4.44
CA ARG A 164 -28.31 3.46 3.59
C ARG A 164 -27.85 3.65 2.15
N ASN A 165 -26.56 3.47 1.84
CA ASN A 165 -26.06 3.63 0.48
C ASN A 165 -26.56 2.47 -0.40
N SER A 166 -27.44 2.77 -1.36
CA SER A 166 -28.00 1.80 -2.30
C SER A 166 -27.03 1.39 -3.41
N ASN A 167 -25.96 2.15 -3.61
CA ASN A 167 -24.97 1.90 -4.65
C ASN A 167 -23.90 0.89 -4.21
N LEU A 168 -23.91 0.48 -2.94
CA LEU A 168 -22.98 -0.52 -2.39
C LEU A 168 -23.67 -1.86 -2.26
N LEU A 169 -22.96 -2.90 -2.70
CA LEU A 169 -23.32 -4.29 -2.44
C LEU A 169 -23.16 -4.63 -0.95
N PRO A 170 -23.87 -5.64 -0.43
CA PRO A 170 -23.75 -6.06 0.97
C PRO A 170 -22.31 -6.34 1.41
N GLU A 171 -21.52 -6.96 0.54
CA GLU A 171 -20.11 -7.29 0.79
C GLU A 171 -19.26 -6.01 0.89
N GLU A 172 -19.51 -5.02 0.03
CA GLU A 172 -18.82 -3.72 0.04
C GLU A 172 -19.16 -2.93 1.31
N LYS A 173 -20.42 -2.98 1.75
CA LYS A 173 -20.84 -2.39 3.03
C LYS A 173 -20.06 -3.02 4.18
N ASN A 174 -20.01 -4.35 4.25
CA ASN A 174 -19.26 -5.06 5.29
C ASN A 174 -17.78 -4.70 5.30
N ILE A 175 -17.15 -4.58 4.12
CA ILE A 175 -15.76 -4.15 3.99
C ILE A 175 -15.58 -2.73 4.55
N GLN A 176 -16.45 -1.79 4.20
CA GLN A 176 -16.35 -0.41 4.67
C GLN A 176 -16.59 -0.30 6.19
N LEU A 177 -17.55 -1.05 6.73
CA LEU A 177 -17.78 -1.10 8.18
C LEU A 177 -16.53 -1.57 8.93
N LEU A 178 -15.99 -2.73 8.53
CA LEU A 178 -14.77 -3.30 9.13
C LEU A 178 -13.55 -2.39 8.98
N LEU A 179 -13.40 -1.76 7.81
CA LEU A 179 -12.30 -0.83 7.53
C LEU A 179 -12.37 0.38 8.46
N SER A 180 -13.57 0.89 8.70
CA SER A 180 -13.78 2.05 9.54
C SER A 180 -13.51 1.78 11.02
N GLU A 181 -13.85 0.59 11.52
CA GLU A 181 -13.43 0.11 12.84
C GLU A 181 -11.91 0.02 12.95
N LYS A 182 -11.28 -0.50 11.89
CA LYS A 182 -9.84 -0.73 11.87
C LYS A 182 -9.03 0.56 11.95
N PHE A 183 -9.48 1.65 11.33
CA PHE A 183 -8.86 2.98 11.50
C PHE A 183 -8.85 3.42 12.96
N LEU A 184 -9.97 3.28 13.68
CA LEU A 184 -10.07 3.64 15.10
C LEU A 184 -9.27 2.69 16.00
N ASN A 185 -9.27 1.40 15.70
CA ASN A 185 -8.54 0.39 16.46
C ASN A 185 -7.02 0.49 16.28
N THR A 186 -6.54 1.19 15.25
CA THR A 186 -5.11 1.39 15.00
C THR A 186 -4.56 2.66 15.65
N LEU A 187 -5.42 3.50 16.25
CA LEU A 187 -4.97 4.65 17.02
C LEU A 187 -4.13 4.20 18.22
N ARG A 188 -3.03 4.92 18.48
CA ARG A 188 -2.13 4.66 19.60
C ARG A 188 -2.85 4.77 20.95
N ALA A 189 -2.34 4.02 21.92
CA ALA A 189 -2.87 3.99 23.29
C ALA A 189 -2.96 5.40 23.91
N PHE A 190 -2.00 6.28 23.63
CA PHE A 190 -2.00 7.62 24.18
C PHE A 190 -3.16 8.49 23.67
N SER A 191 -3.53 8.36 22.39
CA SER A 191 -4.70 9.06 21.85
C SER A 191 -5.97 8.62 22.56
N TRP A 192 -6.16 7.31 22.73
CA TRP A 192 -7.32 6.77 23.45
C TRP A 192 -7.34 7.16 24.92
N PHE A 193 -6.18 7.17 25.57
CA PHE A 193 -6.05 7.63 26.95
C PHE A 193 -6.53 9.07 27.10
N ILE A 194 -6.08 9.98 26.22
CA ILE A 194 -6.52 11.38 26.23
C ILE A 194 -8.03 11.46 25.98
N ILE A 195 -8.52 10.84 24.91
CA ILE A 195 -9.94 10.90 24.53
C ILE A 195 -10.81 10.40 25.70
N ALA A 196 -10.49 9.26 26.29
CA ALA A 196 -11.27 8.71 27.40
C ALA A 196 -11.10 9.49 28.72
N LYS A 197 -9.93 10.11 28.97
CA LYS A 197 -9.69 10.90 30.18
C LYS A 197 -10.51 12.19 30.21
N PHE A 198 -10.71 12.81 29.05
CA PHE A 198 -11.36 14.12 28.96
C PHE A 198 -12.81 14.06 28.47
N LYS A 199 -13.46 12.90 28.52
CA LYS A 199 -14.88 12.76 28.22
C LYS A 199 -15.70 13.71 29.09
N GLY A 200 -16.55 14.53 28.46
CA GLY A 200 -17.39 15.52 29.13
C GLY A 200 -16.69 16.85 29.47
N ALA A 201 -15.42 17.03 29.11
CA ALA A 201 -14.74 18.32 29.25
C ALA A 201 -15.19 19.33 28.18
N ASP A 202 -15.01 20.62 28.46
CA ASP A 202 -15.27 21.69 27.49
C ASP A 202 -14.44 21.49 26.22
N GLY A 203 -15.12 21.47 25.06
CA GLY A 203 -14.51 21.22 23.75
C GLY A 203 -14.43 19.75 23.34
N TYR A 204 -14.89 18.81 24.18
CA TYR A 204 -14.87 17.38 23.88
C TYR A 204 -15.73 16.99 22.67
N ASP A 205 -16.93 17.55 22.55
CA ASP A 205 -17.82 17.24 21.42
C ASP A 205 -17.23 17.68 20.07
N THR A 206 -16.52 18.81 20.06
CA THR A 206 -15.76 19.27 18.89
C THR A 206 -14.65 18.29 18.55
N LEU A 207 -13.89 17.80 19.53
CA LEU A 207 -12.86 16.77 19.31
C LEU A 207 -13.45 15.50 18.70
N ILE A 208 -14.58 15.00 19.22
CA ILE A 208 -15.24 13.81 18.67
C ILE A 208 -15.76 14.05 17.25
N LYS A 209 -16.30 15.24 16.97
CA LYS A 209 -16.72 15.63 15.62
C LYS A 209 -15.53 15.65 14.66
N ASP A 210 -14.40 16.21 15.07
CA ASP A 210 -13.18 16.27 14.25
C ASP A 210 -12.63 14.87 13.94
N ILE A 211 -12.60 13.97 14.92
CA ILE A 211 -12.21 12.56 14.71
C ILE A 211 -13.16 11.90 13.69
N ARG A 212 -14.47 12.13 13.81
CA ARG A 212 -15.47 11.57 12.90
C ARG A 212 -15.31 12.09 11.46
N THR A 213 -15.14 13.40 11.28
CA THR A 213 -14.90 13.99 9.96
C THR A 213 -13.63 13.45 9.34
N SER A 214 -12.55 13.37 10.13
CA SER A 214 -11.27 12.81 9.70
C SER A 214 -11.40 11.33 9.28
N LEU A 215 -12.19 10.55 10.01
CA LEU A 215 -12.46 9.16 9.66
C LEU A 215 -13.16 9.04 8.30
N ALA A 216 -14.17 9.87 8.04
CA ALA A 216 -14.86 9.90 6.76
C ALA A 216 -13.92 10.26 5.60
N GLU A 217 -13.04 11.25 5.79
CA GLU A 217 -12.01 11.61 4.79
C GLU A 217 -11.08 10.44 4.49
N TYR A 218 -10.59 9.73 5.52
CA TYR A 218 -9.70 8.58 5.34
C TYR A 218 -10.40 7.36 4.76
N MET A 219 -11.70 7.19 5.01
CA MET A 219 -12.51 6.15 4.35
C MET A 219 -12.60 6.39 2.84
N GLU A 220 -12.71 7.63 2.40
CA GLU A 220 -12.66 7.97 0.96
C GLU A 220 -11.25 7.73 0.38
N LYS A 221 -10.19 8.17 1.07
CA LYS A 221 -8.80 7.88 0.68
C LYS A 221 -8.52 6.39 0.55
N ALA A 222 -9.15 5.57 1.40
CA ALA A 222 -8.91 4.14 1.44
C ALA A 222 -9.30 3.41 0.14
N LYS A 223 -10.16 4.01 -0.70
CA LYS A 223 -10.50 3.50 -2.03
C LYS A 223 -9.28 3.46 -2.97
N ILE A 224 -8.27 4.32 -2.75
CA ILE A 224 -7.02 4.31 -3.52
C ILE A 224 -6.31 2.95 -3.46
N ALA A 225 -6.43 2.20 -2.35
CA ALA A 225 -5.76 0.92 -2.19
C ALA A 225 -6.12 -0.10 -3.29
N GLU A 226 -7.37 -0.08 -3.78
CA GLU A 226 -7.79 -0.94 -4.89
C GLU A 226 -7.11 -0.52 -6.20
N TYR A 227 -7.14 0.77 -6.52
CA TYR A 227 -6.51 1.32 -7.73
C TYR A 227 -5.00 1.07 -7.73
N VAL A 228 -4.34 1.19 -6.57
CA VAL A 228 -2.90 0.89 -6.42
C VAL A 228 -2.63 -0.58 -6.71
N ALA A 229 -3.40 -1.49 -6.11
CA ALA A 229 -3.21 -2.93 -6.32
C ALA A 229 -3.41 -3.34 -7.79
N LEU A 230 -4.43 -2.77 -8.45
CA LEU A 230 -4.66 -2.97 -9.87
C LEU A 230 -3.49 -2.43 -10.71
N ASN A 231 -3.05 -1.19 -10.47
CA ASN A 231 -1.92 -0.60 -11.18
C ASN A 231 -0.63 -1.43 -11.05
N VAL A 232 -0.30 -1.85 -9.82
CA VAL A 232 0.87 -2.69 -9.57
C VAL A 232 0.79 -4.00 -10.35
N MET A 233 -0.38 -4.64 -10.36
CA MET A 233 -0.58 -5.89 -11.07
C MET A 233 -0.44 -5.71 -12.59
N GLU A 234 -1.11 -4.71 -13.16
CA GLU A 234 -1.13 -4.48 -14.61
C GLU A 234 0.24 -4.05 -15.14
N LEU A 235 0.97 -3.20 -14.41
CA LEU A 235 2.35 -2.84 -14.78
C LEU A 235 3.31 -4.03 -14.67
N SER A 236 3.12 -4.91 -13.68
CA SER A 236 3.95 -6.12 -13.52
C SER A 236 3.64 -7.16 -14.59
N ALA A 237 2.37 -7.36 -14.95
CA ALA A 237 1.95 -8.22 -16.05
C ALA A 237 2.44 -7.69 -17.41
N ASN A 238 2.45 -6.37 -17.62
CA ASN A 238 3.04 -5.74 -18.79
C ASN A 238 4.54 -6.06 -18.90
N ALA A 239 5.30 -5.84 -17.82
CA ALA A 239 6.72 -6.18 -17.77
C ALA A 239 6.97 -7.68 -18.03
N GLU A 240 6.16 -8.57 -17.46
CA GLU A 240 6.19 -10.01 -17.73
C GLU A 240 5.98 -10.31 -19.22
N ASN A 241 4.92 -9.77 -19.82
CA ASN A 241 4.59 -10.00 -21.23
C ASN A 241 5.69 -9.52 -22.18
N ASN A 242 6.32 -8.38 -21.89
CA ASN A 242 7.44 -7.88 -22.69
C ASN A 242 8.64 -8.83 -22.61
N ASN A 243 8.98 -9.31 -21.40
CA ASN A 243 10.06 -10.29 -21.23
C ASN A 243 9.75 -11.59 -21.97
N LEU A 244 8.52 -12.08 -21.93
CA LEU A 244 8.09 -13.28 -22.65
C LEU A 244 8.23 -13.11 -24.16
N LYS A 245 7.72 -12.01 -24.74
CA LYS A 245 7.82 -11.72 -26.17
C LYS A 245 9.30 -11.62 -26.62
N ARG A 246 10.13 -10.92 -25.84
CA ARG A 246 11.56 -10.76 -26.13
C ARG A 246 12.31 -12.10 -26.11
N GLU A 247 12.07 -12.89 -25.08
CA GLU A 247 12.76 -14.18 -24.92
C GLU A 247 12.25 -15.20 -25.94
N ALA A 248 10.96 -15.20 -26.28
CA ALA A 248 10.41 -16.02 -27.36
C ALA A 248 11.08 -15.73 -28.70
N LYS A 249 11.26 -14.44 -29.04
CA LYS A 249 11.99 -14.02 -30.25
C LYS A 249 13.42 -14.58 -30.29
N THR A 250 14.08 -14.62 -29.12
CA THR A 250 15.45 -15.12 -28.99
C THR A 250 15.53 -16.65 -29.13
N ILE A 251 14.64 -17.39 -28.46
CA ILE A 251 14.62 -18.86 -28.46
C ILE A 251 14.22 -19.40 -29.83
N PHE A 252 13.14 -18.87 -30.39
CA PHE A 252 12.57 -19.38 -31.64
C PHE A 252 13.13 -18.69 -32.89
N LYS A 253 14.02 -17.69 -32.74
CA LYS A 253 14.64 -16.95 -33.86
C LYS A 253 13.63 -16.43 -34.90
N GLY A 254 12.44 -16.06 -34.44
CA GLY A 254 11.33 -15.61 -35.30
C GLY A 254 10.54 -16.71 -36.01
N ALA A 255 10.80 -17.99 -35.76
CA ALA A 255 10.04 -19.11 -36.33
C ALA A 255 8.64 -19.30 -35.71
N VAL A 256 8.39 -18.66 -34.56
CA VAL A 256 7.11 -18.67 -33.85
C VAL A 256 6.64 -17.23 -33.72
N ASP A 257 5.34 -16.99 -33.95
CA ASP A 257 4.72 -15.69 -33.66
C ASP A 257 4.98 -15.33 -32.19
N MET A 258 5.54 -14.15 -31.94
CA MET A 258 5.84 -13.69 -30.58
C MET A 258 4.59 -13.63 -29.71
N ASN A 259 3.41 -13.41 -30.30
CA ASN A 259 2.15 -13.40 -29.55
C ASN A 259 1.70 -14.81 -29.15
N ALA A 260 2.16 -15.86 -29.84
CA ALA A 260 1.85 -17.23 -29.48
C ALA A 260 2.37 -17.60 -28.07
N VAL A 261 3.43 -16.96 -27.56
CA VAL A 261 3.91 -17.18 -26.17
C VAL A 261 2.87 -16.82 -25.11
N LEU A 262 1.91 -15.97 -25.44
CA LEU A 262 0.86 -15.55 -24.50
C LEU A 262 -0.29 -16.55 -24.42
N PHE A 263 -0.46 -17.39 -25.45
CA PHE A 263 -1.62 -18.27 -25.60
C PHE A 263 -1.26 -19.76 -25.66
N ASP A 264 -0.07 -20.11 -26.17
CA ASP A 264 0.44 -21.49 -26.25
C ASP A 264 1.18 -21.87 -24.96
N PRO A 265 0.65 -22.81 -24.15
CA PRO A 265 1.26 -23.21 -22.89
C PRO A 265 2.65 -23.85 -23.03
N ASN A 266 2.92 -24.54 -24.15
CA ASN A 266 4.20 -25.21 -24.38
C ASN A 266 5.29 -24.19 -24.70
N VAL A 267 5.00 -23.25 -25.61
CA VAL A 267 5.90 -22.14 -25.94
C VAL A 267 6.16 -21.31 -24.70
N ARG A 268 5.10 -20.94 -23.96
CA ARG A 268 5.19 -20.17 -22.72
C ARG A 268 6.10 -20.83 -21.67
N ARG A 269 5.95 -22.12 -21.44
CA ARG A 269 6.75 -22.88 -20.47
C ARG A 269 8.24 -22.84 -20.82
N GLN A 270 8.60 -23.07 -22.08
CA GLN A 270 10.00 -23.05 -22.52
C GLN A 270 10.64 -21.67 -22.31
N VAL A 271 9.89 -20.61 -22.63
CA VAL A 271 10.33 -19.23 -22.46
C VAL A 271 10.51 -18.88 -20.98
N LEU A 272 9.55 -19.22 -20.12
CA LEU A 272 9.64 -19.01 -18.68
C LEU A 272 10.84 -19.74 -18.05
N GLU A 273 11.09 -20.99 -18.43
CA GLU A 273 12.25 -21.75 -17.97
C GLU A 273 13.58 -21.11 -18.41
N SER A 274 13.62 -20.45 -19.57
CA SER A 274 14.79 -19.69 -20.01
C SER A 274 14.99 -18.41 -19.19
N LEU A 275 13.94 -17.61 -19.01
CA LEU A 275 13.97 -16.39 -18.19
C LEU A 275 14.45 -16.67 -16.76
N LYS A 276 13.93 -17.73 -16.14
CA LYS A 276 14.35 -18.19 -14.81
C LYS A 276 15.83 -18.56 -14.77
N ARG A 277 16.32 -19.30 -15.77
CA ARG A 277 17.74 -19.69 -15.87
C ARG A 277 18.67 -18.47 -16.06
N LYS A 278 18.22 -17.45 -16.79
CA LYS A 278 18.97 -16.20 -16.99
C LYS A 278 18.87 -15.21 -15.82
N GLY A 279 17.98 -15.45 -14.86
CA GLY A 279 17.69 -14.49 -13.79
C GLY A 279 17.08 -13.19 -14.32
N GLU A 280 16.34 -13.27 -15.43
CA GLU A 280 15.58 -12.15 -16.00
C GLU A 280 14.17 -12.15 -15.39
N LEU A 281 14.10 -11.71 -14.14
CA LEU A 281 12.86 -11.62 -13.37
C LEU A 281 12.33 -10.18 -13.36
N VAL A 282 11.02 -10.03 -13.20
CA VAL A 282 10.41 -8.75 -12.86
C VAL A 282 10.38 -8.64 -11.33
N SER A 283 10.77 -7.49 -10.79
CA SER A 283 10.74 -7.26 -9.35
C SER A 283 9.87 -6.08 -8.99
N ILE A 284 9.05 -6.23 -7.94
CA ILE A 284 8.25 -5.17 -7.35
C ILE A 284 8.82 -4.85 -5.97
N SER A 285 9.07 -3.57 -5.71
CA SER A 285 9.53 -3.07 -4.42
C SER A 285 8.54 -2.04 -3.89
N TRP A 286 8.04 -2.24 -2.67
CA TRP A 286 7.30 -1.25 -1.90
C TRP A 286 8.21 -0.71 -0.81
N LYS A 287 8.61 0.56 -0.92
CA LYS A 287 9.39 1.28 0.09
C LYS A 287 8.47 2.18 0.91
N LEU A 288 8.53 2.02 2.23
CA LEU A 288 7.68 2.72 3.20
C LEU A 288 8.46 3.86 3.84
N GLY A 289 7.86 5.05 3.92
CA GLY A 289 8.40 6.17 4.67
C GLY A 289 8.43 5.90 6.17
N SER A 290 9.60 6.05 6.79
CA SER A 290 9.76 5.88 8.24
C SER A 290 9.11 7.03 9.01
N ARG A 291 8.79 6.80 10.30
CA ARG A 291 8.35 7.88 11.21
C ARG A 291 9.46 8.90 11.49
N GLY A 292 10.73 8.52 11.34
CA GLY A 292 11.89 9.36 11.69
C GLY A 292 12.63 10.01 10.53
N SER A 293 12.26 9.76 9.27
CA SER A 293 12.96 10.32 8.12
C SER A 293 12.62 11.80 7.91
N SER A 294 13.54 12.53 7.26
CA SER A 294 13.49 13.98 7.00
C SER A 294 12.11 14.49 6.58
N ILE A 295 11.77 15.72 7.02
CA ILE A 295 10.56 16.45 6.64
C ILE A 295 10.29 16.27 5.14
N GLY A 296 9.11 15.74 4.79
CA GLY A 296 8.70 15.46 3.41
C GLY A 296 8.78 13.98 2.96
N THR A 297 9.31 13.08 3.78
CA THR A 297 9.33 11.62 3.48
C THR A 297 8.41 10.79 4.37
N GLN A 298 7.86 11.39 5.42
CA GLN A 298 6.88 10.77 6.30
C GLN A 298 5.57 10.53 5.52
N GLY A 299 5.02 9.31 5.60
CA GLY A 299 3.77 8.97 4.93
C GLY A 299 3.89 8.64 3.43
N LYS A 300 5.09 8.68 2.85
CA LYS A 300 5.32 8.34 1.45
C LYS A 300 5.36 6.82 1.25
N LEU A 301 4.59 6.31 0.31
CA LEU A 301 4.71 4.97 -0.25
C LEU A 301 5.31 5.08 -1.64
N GLN A 302 6.48 4.48 -1.85
CA GLN A 302 7.11 4.38 -3.15
C GLN A 302 7.04 2.94 -3.64
N ILE A 303 6.40 2.73 -4.79
CA ILE A 303 6.29 1.44 -5.44
C ILE A 303 7.14 1.48 -6.70
N THR A 304 8.01 0.51 -6.85
CA THR A 304 8.99 0.47 -7.93
C THR A 304 8.93 -0.87 -8.63
N ILE A 305 8.76 -0.87 -9.95
CA ILE A 305 8.76 -2.07 -10.78
C ILE A 305 10.04 -2.04 -11.59
N TYR A 306 10.87 -3.04 -11.37
CA TYR A 306 12.15 -3.25 -12.04
C TYR A 306 11.96 -4.27 -13.14
N ASN A 307 12.30 -3.88 -14.36
CA ASN A 307 12.32 -4.76 -15.51
C ASN A 307 13.62 -4.60 -16.28
N LYS A 308 14.30 -5.69 -16.62
CA LYS A 308 15.43 -5.63 -17.56
C LYS A 308 14.87 -5.48 -18.96
N GLU A 309 15.18 -4.38 -19.63
CA GLU A 309 14.67 -4.05 -20.96
C GLU A 309 15.62 -3.08 -21.67
N SER A 310 15.93 -3.35 -22.93
CA SER A 310 16.89 -2.57 -23.72
C SER A 310 16.26 -1.35 -24.41
N GLU A 311 14.92 -1.27 -24.52
CA GLU A 311 14.21 -0.22 -25.25
C GLU A 311 13.65 0.89 -24.34
N TYR A 312 14.50 1.47 -23.47
CA TYR A 312 14.10 2.52 -22.51
C TYR A 312 13.34 3.68 -23.15
N GLN A 313 13.85 4.21 -24.27
CA GLN A 313 13.31 5.42 -24.88
C GLN A 313 11.87 5.24 -25.36
N LYS A 314 11.55 4.08 -25.96
CA LYS A 314 10.19 3.76 -26.42
C LYS A 314 9.21 3.62 -25.25
N ILE A 315 9.66 2.99 -24.16
CA ILE A 315 8.83 2.84 -22.95
C ILE A 315 8.58 4.20 -22.30
N LYS A 316 9.59 5.07 -22.24
CA LYS A 316 9.44 6.41 -21.70
C LYS A 316 8.44 7.24 -22.51
N GLU A 317 8.56 7.24 -23.84
CA GLU A 317 7.64 7.96 -24.72
C GLU A 317 6.20 7.45 -24.59
N SER A 318 5.99 6.13 -24.63
CA SER A 318 4.67 5.51 -24.42
C SER A 318 4.09 5.85 -23.03
N PHE A 319 4.94 5.90 -22.00
CA PHE A 319 4.54 6.25 -20.65
C PHE A 319 4.10 7.71 -20.53
N ASP A 320 4.90 8.65 -21.06
CA ASP A 320 4.62 10.08 -20.98
C ASP A 320 3.36 10.45 -21.77
N GLU A 321 3.12 9.83 -22.94
CA GLU A 321 1.90 10.01 -23.72
C GLU A 321 0.65 9.53 -22.98
N LYS A 322 0.70 8.32 -22.41
CA LYS A 322 -0.49 7.66 -21.84
C LYS A 322 -0.84 8.13 -20.42
N LYS A 323 0.15 8.62 -19.67
CA LYS A 323 -0.05 9.27 -18.36
C LYS A 323 -0.94 10.51 -18.46
N HIS A 324 -1.00 11.16 -19.62
CA HIS A 324 -1.80 12.38 -19.86
C HIS A 324 -3.07 12.11 -20.70
N ALA A 325 -3.51 10.85 -20.80
CA ALA A 325 -4.71 10.50 -21.56
C ALA A 325 -5.98 11.20 -21.02
N ASP A 326 -6.79 11.77 -21.92
CA ASP A 326 -8.06 12.44 -21.58
C ASP A 326 -9.14 11.42 -21.20
N LEU A 327 -9.34 11.25 -19.90
CA LEU A 327 -10.31 10.32 -19.31
C LEU A 327 -11.77 10.76 -19.51
N LYS A 328 -12.03 12.00 -19.96
CA LYS A 328 -13.40 12.50 -20.17
C LYS A 328 -14.03 11.99 -21.47
N LYS A 329 -13.20 11.53 -22.41
CA LYS A 329 -13.65 11.08 -23.74
C LYS A 329 -13.68 9.56 -23.91
N ARG A 330 -13.01 8.81 -23.03
CA ARG A 330 -12.84 7.35 -23.15
C ARG A 330 -12.87 6.67 -21.78
N THR A 331 -13.74 5.68 -21.62
CA THR A 331 -13.77 4.82 -20.43
C THR A 331 -12.77 3.66 -20.57
N LEU A 332 -12.40 3.01 -19.46
CA LEU A 332 -11.59 1.77 -19.47
C LEU A 332 -12.20 0.73 -20.41
N GLN A 333 -13.53 0.60 -20.42
CA GLN A 333 -14.23 -0.31 -21.31
C GLN A 333 -14.10 0.07 -22.79
N ASP A 334 -14.05 1.37 -23.11
CA ASP A 334 -13.83 1.81 -24.50
C ASP A 334 -12.42 1.48 -24.96
N PHE A 335 -11.42 1.57 -24.07
CA PHE A 335 -10.05 1.11 -24.35
C PHE A 335 -9.98 -0.40 -24.56
N TYR A 336 -10.78 -1.21 -23.86
CA TYR A 336 -10.86 -2.67 -24.11
C TYR A 336 -11.57 -3.00 -25.44
N LYS A 337 -12.49 -2.16 -25.92
CA LYS A 337 -13.26 -2.37 -27.16
C LYS A 337 -12.55 -1.90 -28.42
N GLU A 338 -11.68 -0.89 -28.33
CA GLU A 338 -10.88 -0.40 -29.46
C GLU A 338 -9.64 -1.28 -29.75
N LEU A 339 -9.43 -2.38 -28.99
CA LEU A 339 -8.33 -3.31 -29.24
C LEU A 339 -8.58 -4.07 -30.55
N PRO A 340 -7.65 -4.06 -31.52
CA PRO A 340 -7.72 -4.96 -32.67
C PRO A 340 -7.73 -6.42 -32.18
N GLU A 341 -8.61 -7.25 -32.74
CA GLU A 341 -8.56 -8.70 -32.49
C GLU A 341 -7.18 -9.24 -32.91
N GLY A 342 -6.36 -9.63 -31.93
CA GLY A 342 -5.03 -10.20 -32.14
C GLY A 342 -3.86 -9.37 -31.61
N GLU A 343 -4.05 -8.10 -31.24
CA GLU A 343 -3.00 -7.32 -30.58
C GLU A 343 -3.20 -7.30 -29.06
N SER A 344 -2.36 -8.07 -28.35
CA SER A 344 -2.17 -7.92 -26.90
C SER A 344 -1.42 -6.61 -26.64
N ASN A 345 -2.14 -5.49 -26.67
CA ASN A 345 -1.51 -4.20 -26.47
C ASN A 345 -1.10 -4.07 -24.99
N THR A 346 0.19 -4.25 -24.75
CA THR A 346 0.86 -4.22 -23.43
C THR A 346 0.70 -2.88 -22.73
N ASP A 347 0.21 -1.86 -23.44
CA ASP A 347 0.04 -0.49 -22.99
C ASP A 347 -1.13 -0.21 -22.03
N LEU A 348 -2.03 -1.18 -21.80
CA LEU A 348 -3.19 -1.02 -20.90
C LEU A 348 -2.79 -0.59 -19.48
N GLY A 349 -1.71 -1.13 -18.94
CA GLY A 349 -1.21 -0.79 -17.61
C GLY A 349 -0.82 0.68 -17.44
N LEU A 350 -0.51 1.39 -18.54
CA LEU A 350 -0.16 2.81 -18.51
C LEU A 350 -1.40 3.71 -18.37
N TYR A 351 -2.55 3.28 -18.90
CA TYR A 351 -3.81 4.02 -18.73
C TYR A 351 -4.32 3.95 -17.28
N TYR A 352 -4.05 2.85 -16.56
CA TYR A 352 -4.39 2.74 -15.14
C TYR A 352 -3.71 3.79 -14.26
N LEU A 353 -2.55 4.33 -14.69
CA LEU A 353 -1.87 5.41 -13.98
C LEU A 353 -2.67 6.71 -14.01
N SER A 354 -3.32 7.00 -15.13
CA SER A 354 -4.18 8.18 -15.29
C SER A 354 -5.41 8.07 -14.38
N TYR A 355 -6.04 6.89 -14.31
CA TYR A 355 -7.14 6.65 -13.38
C TYR A 355 -6.71 6.73 -11.91
N LEU A 356 -5.53 6.22 -11.57
CA LEU A 356 -4.98 6.35 -10.22
C LEU A 356 -4.68 7.80 -9.87
N SER A 357 -4.15 8.59 -10.81
CA SER A 357 -3.93 10.03 -10.65
C SER A 357 -5.25 10.76 -10.36
N GLU A 358 -6.28 10.56 -11.18
CA GLU A 358 -7.60 11.17 -10.96
C GLU A 358 -8.23 10.74 -9.63
N ALA A 359 -8.11 9.46 -9.28
CA ALA A 359 -8.60 8.94 -8.00
C ALA A 359 -7.87 9.56 -6.80
N CYS A 360 -6.56 9.80 -6.91
CA CYS A 360 -5.77 10.45 -5.87
C CYS A 360 -6.12 11.95 -5.75
N GLU A 361 -6.27 12.66 -6.87
CA GLU A 361 -6.68 14.07 -6.89
C GLU A 361 -8.04 14.29 -6.19
N LYS A 362 -9.02 13.41 -6.46
CA LYS A 362 -10.37 13.49 -5.85
C LYS A 362 -10.38 13.44 -4.33
N VAL A 363 -9.38 12.80 -3.73
CA VAL A 363 -9.26 12.62 -2.27
C VAL A 363 -8.05 13.35 -1.69
N ASN A 364 -7.50 14.32 -2.44
CA ASN A 364 -6.38 15.16 -2.05
C ASN A 364 -5.14 14.38 -1.59
N VAL A 365 -4.79 13.34 -2.36
CA VAL A 365 -3.57 12.54 -2.21
C VAL A 365 -2.63 12.91 -3.34
N LYS A 366 -1.36 13.19 -3.02
CA LYS A 366 -0.37 13.52 -4.05
C LYS A 366 0.16 12.24 -4.69
N PHE A 367 0.02 12.14 -6.00
CA PHE A 367 0.52 11.02 -6.80
C PHE A 367 1.53 11.50 -7.83
N GLU A 368 2.65 10.79 -7.93
CA GLU A 368 3.67 11.01 -8.94
C GLU A 368 4.06 9.67 -9.56
N SER A 369 4.23 9.64 -10.88
CA SER A 369 4.71 8.47 -11.60
C SER A 369 5.75 8.86 -12.64
N PHE A 370 6.80 8.06 -12.80
CA PHE A 370 7.88 8.33 -13.75
C PHE A 370 8.64 7.05 -14.13
N VAL A 371 9.32 7.10 -15.28
CA VAL A 371 10.16 6.01 -15.78
C VAL A 371 11.61 6.47 -15.86
N SER A 372 12.51 5.66 -15.32
CA SER A 372 13.95 5.91 -15.32
C SER A 372 14.72 4.65 -15.69
N GLN A 373 15.98 4.81 -16.10
CA GLN A 373 16.90 3.71 -16.34
C GLN A 373 18.04 3.79 -15.32
N VAL A 374 18.38 2.68 -14.68
CA VAL A 374 19.53 2.66 -13.76
C VAL A 374 20.82 2.79 -14.58
N SER A 375 21.61 3.82 -14.28
CA SER A 375 22.83 4.15 -15.01
C SER A 375 23.78 2.96 -15.13
N GLY A 376 24.26 2.68 -16.34
CA GLY A 376 25.15 1.56 -16.63
C GLY A 376 24.46 0.19 -16.63
N SER A 377 23.13 0.13 -16.68
CA SER A 377 22.37 -1.11 -16.78
C SER A 377 21.16 -0.99 -17.71
N ASP A 378 20.68 -2.14 -18.21
CA ASP A 378 19.42 -2.25 -18.95
C ASP A 378 18.20 -2.34 -18.02
N LEU A 379 18.32 -1.89 -16.77
CA LEU A 379 17.24 -1.95 -15.80
C LEU A 379 16.34 -0.72 -15.94
N ILE A 380 15.17 -0.92 -16.52
CA ILE A 380 14.09 0.07 -16.54
C ILE A 380 13.33 0.00 -15.22
N VAL A 381 13.01 1.19 -14.72
CA VAL A 381 12.40 1.41 -13.43
C VAL A 381 11.15 2.26 -13.61
N VAL A 382 9.98 1.66 -13.41
CA VAL A 382 8.73 2.40 -13.28
C VAL A 382 8.50 2.68 -11.80
N THR A 383 8.45 3.96 -11.45
CA THR A 383 8.20 4.38 -10.06
C THR A 383 6.83 5.04 -9.95
N MET A 384 6.08 4.62 -8.93
CA MET A 384 4.88 5.29 -8.43
C MET A 384 5.16 5.78 -7.02
N ALA A 385 4.87 7.03 -6.74
CA ALA A 385 5.04 7.66 -5.44
C ALA A 385 3.69 8.22 -4.98
N ILE A 386 3.22 7.75 -3.84
CA ILE A 386 1.97 8.16 -3.22
C ILE A 386 2.34 8.85 -1.91
N ASN A 387 1.90 10.09 -1.74
CA ASN A 387 1.99 10.81 -0.49
C ASN A 387 0.57 11.11 -0.02
N LEU A 388 0.14 10.31 0.97
CA LEU A 388 -1.23 10.24 1.44
C LEU A 388 -1.63 11.47 2.27
#